data_AF-A0A7S4DBP4-F1
#
_entry.id   AF-A0A7S4DBP4-F1
#
_cell.length_a   1.000
_cell.length_b   1.000
_cell.length_c   1.000
_cell.angle_alpha   90.00
_cell.angle_beta   90.00
_cell.angle_gamma   90.00
#
_symmetry.space_group_name_H-M   'P 1'
#
loop_
_entity.id
_entity.type
_entity.pdbx_description
1 polymer ?
#
loop_
_entity_poly.entity_id
_entity_poly.type
_entity_poly.pdbx_seq_one_letter_code
_entity_poly.pdbx_strand_id
1 'polypeptide(L)'
;SMTGSWTTLEPWYLFKCSIAIHTFLVCRFTDFEAKDIMEKLVTCFDGLLGHVLLYRFEREQYEVNMNKEGSLPPVDIYGAEHLLRLLTALPRLVGETGAEALYVGKGGGGGEAQAAAAAAQRAAAAARYLRRLEDVVGGLARYMLEEEQKLFTKKYEAPEPEYSTEIPT
;
A
#
# COMPACT_ATOMS: atom_id res chain seq x y z
N SER A 1 31.75 -32.15 -11.89
CA SER A 1 30.89 -32.35 -10.72
C SER A 1 30.79 -31.03 -9.98
N MET A 2 29.81 -30.18 -10.32
CA MET A 2 29.57 -28.92 -9.62
C MET A 2 28.11 -28.92 -9.18
N THR A 3 27.92 -29.19 -7.90
CA THR A 3 26.68 -28.98 -7.16
C THR A 3 26.49 -27.47 -6.98
N GLY A 4 25.60 -26.87 -7.77
CA GLY A 4 25.16 -25.48 -7.57
C GLY A 4 24.21 -25.40 -6.39
N SER A 5 24.67 -24.78 -5.31
CA SER A 5 23.91 -24.47 -4.09
C SER A 5 22.90 -23.35 -4.36
N TRP A 6 21.62 -23.58 -4.03
CA TRP A 6 20.51 -22.62 -4.16
C TRP A 6 20.49 -21.57 -3.02
N THR A 7 21.61 -20.90 -2.72
CA THR A 7 21.72 -20.09 -1.48
C THR A 7 22.21 -18.66 -1.65
N THR A 8 22.00 -17.99 -2.79
CA THR A 8 22.34 -16.55 -2.89
C THR A 8 21.51 -15.80 -3.93
N LEU A 9 20.19 -15.74 -3.70
CA LEU A 9 19.45 -14.52 -4.04
C LEU A 9 19.41 -13.70 -2.75
N GLU A 10 20.33 -12.75 -2.62
CA GLU A 10 20.51 -12.04 -1.37
C GLU A 10 19.23 -11.22 -0.99
N PRO A 11 18.61 -11.48 0.17
CA PRO A 11 17.30 -10.91 0.57
C PRO A 11 17.27 -9.39 0.84
N TRP A 12 18.36 -8.66 0.67
CA TRP A 12 18.50 -7.30 1.21
C TRP A 12 17.90 -6.17 0.36
N TYR A 13 17.47 -6.43 -0.88
CA TYR A 13 16.84 -5.38 -1.70
C TYR A 13 15.38 -5.11 -1.30
N LEU A 14 14.63 -6.12 -0.85
CA LEU A 14 13.24 -5.95 -0.39
C LEU A 14 13.17 -5.27 0.99
N PHE A 15 14.17 -5.52 1.84
CA PHE A 15 14.26 -4.93 3.18
C PHE A 15 14.57 -3.41 3.16
N LYS A 16 15.20 -2.90 2.09
CA LYS A 16 15.58 -1.48 1.99
C LYS A 16 14.43 -0.54 1.62
N CYS A 17 13.46 -0.96 0.80
CA CYS A 17 12.27 -0.15 0.53
C CYS A 17 11.38 -0.02 1.77
N SER A 18 11.14 -1.13 2.48
CA SER A 18 10.31 -1.15 3.69
C SER A 18 10.93 -0.31 4.81
N ILE A 19 12.24 -0.45 5.10
CA ILE A 19 12.90 0.34 6.15
C ILE A 19 13.05 1.82 5.78
N ALA A 20 13.36 2.16 4.54
CA ALA A 20 13.62 3.56 4.17
C ALA A 20 12.32 4.39 4.16
N ILE A 21 11.23 3.83 3.63
CA ILE A 21 9.89 4.44 3.69
C ILE A 21 9.42 4.51 5.15
N HIS A 22 9.52 3.41 5.91
CA HIS A 22 9.15 3.38 7.32
C HIS A 22 9.96 4.39 8.15
N THR A 23 11.28 4.48 7.96
CA THR A 23 12.16 5.40 8.69
C THR A 23 11.88 6.85 8.31
N PHE A 24 11.75 7.17 7.02
CA PHE A 24 11.44 8.52 6.57
C PHE A 24 10.09 9.00 7.13
N LEU A 25 9.07 8.13 7.09
CA LEU A 25 7.73 8.47 7.55
C LEU A 25 7.63 8.56 9.08
N VAL A 26 8.29 7.66 9.83
CA VAL A 26 8.37 7.75 11.30
C VAL A 26 9.13 9.00 11.76
N CYS A 27 10.17 9.42 11.02
CA CYS A 27 10.90 10.65 11.32
C CYS A 27 10.13 11.92 10.94
N ARG A 28 9.29 11.88 9.90
CA ARG A 28 8.57 13.06 9.39
C ARG A 28 7.17 13.23 9.98
N PHE A 29 6.54 12.14 10.38
CA PHE A 29 5.22 12.12 10.99
C PHE A 29 5.27 11.36 12.31
N THR A 30 5.27 12.11 13.40
CA THR A 30 5.34 11.56 14.76
C THR A 30 3.97 11.48 15.44
N ASP A 31 2.97 12.15 14.89
CA ASP A 31 1.62 12.19 15.44
C ASP A 31 0.86 10.88 15.21
N PHE A 32 -0.08 10.62 16.13
CA PHE A 32 -0.91 9.42 16.13
C PHE A 32 -1.78 9.31 14.86
N GLU A 33 -2.31 10.43 14.36
CA GLU A 33 -3.23 10.43 13.20
C GLU A 33 -2.51 10.00 11.92
N ALA A 34 -1.27 10.49 11.70
CA ALA A 34 -0.46 10.05 10.58
C ALA A 34 -0.07 8.57 10.68
N LYS A 35 0.23 8.06 11.87
CA LYS A 35 0.51 6.61 12.07
C LYS A 35 -0.70 5.74 11.74
N ASP A 36 -1.88 6.13 12.22
CA ASP A 36 -3.14 5.44 11.91
C ASP A 36 -3.43 5.43 10.40
N ILE A 37 -3.23 6.57 9.72
CA ILE A 37 -3.34 6.66 8.25
C ILE A 37 -2.37 5.70 7.57
N MET A 38 -1.13 5.61 8.03
CA MET A 38 -0.13 4.72 7.44
C MET A 38 -0.48 3.24 7.60
N GLU A 39 -0.93 2.83 8.79
CA GLU A 39 -1.40 1.45 9.04
C GLU A 39 -2.57 1.10 8.13
N LYS A 40 -3.47 2.05 7.88
CA LYS A 40 -4.59 1.89 6.95
C LYS A 40 -4.15 1.82 5.50
N LEU A 41 -3.17 2.61 5.09
CA LEU A 41 -2.60 2.52 3.74
C LEU A 41 -1.96 1.14 3.51
N VAL A 42 -1.26 0.58 4.49
CA VAL A 42 -0.71 -0.78 4.43
C VAL A 42 -1.85 -1.81 4.32
N THR A 43 -2.87 -1.69 5.16
CA THR A 43 -4.04 -2.59 5.11
C THR A 43 -4.76 -2.52 3.76
N CYS A 44 -4.94 -1.31 3.22
CA CYS A 44 -5.51 -1.11 1.89
C CYS A 44 -4.63 -1.70 0.80
N PHE A 45 -3.30 -1.56 0.92
CA PHE A 45 -2.35 -2.12 -0.03
C PHE A 45 -2.49 -3.65 -0.10
N ASP A 46 -2.43 -4.33 1.05
CA ASP A 46 -2.53 -5.79 1.13
C ASP A 46 -3.87 -6.29 0.59
N GLY A 47 -4.97 -5.61 0.91
CA GLY A 47 -6.31 -5.98 0.47
C GLY A 47 -6.61 -5.66 -1.00
N LEU A 48 -5.97 -4.65 -1.59
CA LEU A 48 -6.27 -4.20 -2.96
C LEU A 48 -5.27 -4.68 -3.99
N LEU A 49 -4.08 -5.16 -3.60
CA LEU A 49 -3.03 -5.51 -4.54
C LEU A 49 -3.52 -6.52 -5.59
N GLY A 50 -4.00 -7.70 -5.15
CA GLY A 50 -4.46 -8.77 -6.02
C GLY A 50 -5.67 -8.42 -6.90
N HIS A 51 -6.43 -7.38 -6.55
CA HIS A 51 -7.69 -7.06 -7.22
C HIS A 51 -7.57 -5.85 -8.15
N VAL A 52 -6.90 -4.80 -7.70
CA VAL A 52 -6.94 -3.46 -8.33
C VAL A 52 -5.58 -3.02 -8.85
N LEU A 53 -4.49 -3.35 -8.15
CA LEU A 53 -3.19 -2.70 -8.39
C LEU A 53 -2.30 -3.44 -9.38
N LEU A 54 -2.60 -4.70 -9.70
CA LEU A 54 -1.84 -5.53 -10.63
C LEU A 54 -2.38 -5.48 -12.05
N TYR A 55 -1.48 -5.37 -13.02
CA TYR A 55 -1.78 -5.64 -14.42
C TYR A 55 -2.10 -7.12 -14.62
N ARG A 56 -2.77 -7.44 -15.73
CA ARG A 56 -3.18 -8.81 -16.05
C ARG A 56 -2.01 -9.81 -16.01
N PHE A 57 -0.83 -9.42 -16.51
CA PHE A 57 0.36 -10.27 -16.56
C PHE A 57 1.05 -10.45 -15.19
N GLU A 58 0.78 -9.60 -14.21
CA GLU A 58 1.37 -9.71 -12.86
C GLU A 58 0.54 -10.64 -11.94
N ARG A 59 -0.69 -11.00 -12.35
CA ARG A 59 -1.62 -11.78 -11.52
C ARG A 59 -1.16 -13.21 -11.27
N GLU A 60 -0.60 -13.86 -12.28
CA GLU A 60 -0.08 -15.22 -12.16
C GLU A 60 1.09 -15.28 -11.17
N GLN A 61 2.03 -14.33 -11.26
CA GLN A 61 3.11 -14.18 -10.30
C GLN A 61 2.58 -13.94 -8.87
N TYR A 62 1.53 -13.12 -8.73
CA TYR A 62 0.90 -12.87 -7.44
C TYR A 62 0.29 -14.15 -6.84
N GLU A 63 -0.50 -14.89 -7.61
CA GLU A 63 -1.11 -16.15 -7.15
C GLU A 63 -0.05 -17.16 -6.72
N VAL A 64 1.01 -17.33 -7.52
CA VAL A 64 2.12 -18.22 -7.18
C VAL A 64 2.81 -17.78 -5.89
N ASN A 65 3.01 -16.48 -5.67
CA ASN A 65 3.65 -15.97 -4.46
C ASN A 65 2.77 -16.09 -3.21
N MET A 66 1.46 -15.86 -3.33
CA MET A 66 0.53 -15.97 -2.20
C MET A 66 0.28 -17.42 -1.78
N ASN A 67 0.33 -18.37 -2.73
CA ASN A 67 0.08 -19.79 -2.49
C ASN A 67 1.30 -20.58 -1.97
N LYS A 68 2.48 -19.95 -1.86
CA LYS A 68 3.67 -20.59 -1.27
C LYS A 68 3.49 -20.73 0.24
N GLU A 69 3.92 -21.87 0.79
CA GLU A 69 3.97 -22.07 2.24
C GLU A 69 4.91 -21.04 2.88
N GLY A 70 4.43 -20.35 3.91
CA GLY A 70 5.18 -19.26 4.55
C GLY A 70 5.24 -17.96 3.74
N SER A 71 4.27 -17.71 2.85
CA SER A 71 4.19 -16.46 2.09
C SER A 71 4.15 -15.23 3.02
N LEU A 72 4.92 -14.21 2.63
CA LEU A 72 4.93 -12.90 3.28
C LEU A 72 3.71 -12.08 2.84
N PRO A 73 3.26 -11.09 3.65
CA PRO A 73 2.20 -10.20 3.22
C PRO A 73 2.62 -9.38 1.98
N PRO A 74 1.66 -8.93 1.16
CA PRO A 74 1.97 -8.17 -0.05
C PRO A 74 2.89 -6.96 0.16
N VAL A 75 2.71 -6.20 1.24
CA VAL A 75 3.56 -5.05 1.60
C VAL A 75 5.06 -5.41 1.75
N ASP A 76 5.37 -6.66 2.11
CA ASP A 76 6.75 -7.13 2.27
C ASP A 76 7.36 -7.69 0.97
N ILE A 77 6.53 -7.96 -0.04
CA ILE A 77 6.94 -8.54 -1.34
C ILE A 77 6.97 -7.46 -2.44
N TYR A 78 6.00 -6.56 -2.44
CA TYR A 78 5.79 -5.56 -3.48
C TYR A 78 6.30 -4.19 -3.04
N GLY A 79 6.92 -3.48 -3.98
CA GLY A 79 7.70 -2.27 -3.69
C GLY A 79 7.00 -0.95 -3.99
N ALA A 80 7.82 0.09 -4.13
CA ALA A 80 7.38 1.47 -4.37
C ALA A 80 6.53 1.64 -5.64
N GLU A 81 6.74 0.83 -6.68
CA GLU A 81 5.96 0.85 -7.92
C GLU A 81 4.48 0.56 -7.69
N HIS A 82 4.18 -0.51 -6.96
CA HIS A 82 2.81 -0.89 -6.65
C HIS A 82 2.18 0.05 -5.62
N LEU A 83 2.98 0.54 -4.66
CA LEU A 83 2.53 1.55 -3.71
C LEU A 83 2.11 2.84 -4.44
N LEU A 84 2.87 3.27 -5.45
CA LEU A 84 2.52 4.42 -6.28
C LEU A 84 1.16 4.24 -6.96
N ARG A 85 0.86 3.02 -7.45
CA ARG A 85 -0.45 2.69 -8.04
C ARG A 85 -1.58 2.77 -7.02
N LEU A 86 -1.34 2.41 -5.75
CA LEU A 86 -2.32 2.65 -4.70
C LEU A 86 -2.58 4.15 -4.55
N LEU A 87 -1.54 4.97 -4.49
CA LEU A 87 -1.68 6.42 -4.33
C LEU A 87 -2.48 7.06 -5.47
N THR A 88 -2.31 6.59 -6.71
CA THR A 88 -3.10 7.08 -7.85
C THR A 88 -4.55 6.58 -7.84
N ALA A 89 -4.82 5.42 -7.24
CA ALA A 89 -6.17 4.87 -7.08
C ALA A 89 -6.93 5.47 -5.88
N LEU A 90 -6.23 5.98 -4.87
CA LEU A 90 -6.81 6.50 -3.63
C LEU A 90 -7.95 7.51 -3.83
N PRO A 91 -7.87 8.54 -4.70
CA PRO A 91 -8.96 9.50 -4.88
C PRO A 91 -10.27 8.84 -5.29
N ARG A 92 -10.19 7.86 -6.20
CA ARG A 92 -11.35 7.07 -6.64
C ARG A 92 -11.87 6.20 -5.49
N LEU A 93 -10.99 5.47 -4.80
CA LEU A 93 -11.35 4.58 -3.70
C LEU A 93 -12.02 5.34 -2.54
N VAL A 94 -11.51 6.51 -2.19
CA VAL A 94 -12.09 7.41 -1.18
C VAL A 94 -13.46 7.91 -1.62
N GLY A 95 -13.61 8.26 -2.91
CA GLY A 95 -14.89 8.69 -3.47
C GLY A 95 -15.97 7.60 -3.45
N GLU A 96 -15.60 6.36 -3.72
CA GLU A 96 -16.52 5.21 -3.74
C GLU A 96 -16.92 4.72 -2.34
N THR A 97 -15.99 4.77 -1.38
CA THR A 97 -16.21 4.23 -0.02
C THR A 97 -16.65 5.29 1.00
N GLY A 98 -16.42 6.57 0.69
CA GLY A 98 -16.56 7.67 1.63
C GLY A 98 -15.41 7.71 2.65
N ALA A 99 -15.01 8.92 3.05
CA ALA A 99 -13.91 9.12 4.01
C ALA A 99 -14.13 8.40 5.36
N GLU A 100 -15.38 8.17 5.74
CA GLU A 100 -15.75 7.40 6.94
C GLU A 100 -15.36 5.93 6.85
N ALA A 101 -15.33 5.30 5.68
CA ALA A 101 -14.89 3.90 5.56
C ALA A 101 -13.40 3.73 5.89
N LEU A 102 -12.61 4.78 5.70
CA LEU A 102 -11.21 4.82 6.13
C LEU A 102 -11.08 5.19 7.62
N TYR A 103 -12.06 5.89 8.20
CA TYR A 103 -12.10 6.29 9.60
C TYR A 103 -13.05 5.40 10.44
N VAL A 104 -12.53 4.34 11.05
CA VAL A 104 -13.30 3.58 12.06
C VAL A 104 -13.16 4.27 13.42
N GLY A 105 -13.93 5.34 13.62
CA GLY A 105 -14.20 5.82 14.98
C GLY A 105 -15.05 4.78 15.71
N LYS A 106 -14.62 4.29 16.88
CA LYS A 106 -15.43 3.43 17.76
C LYS A 106 -16.79 4.10 18.02
N GLY A 107 -17.83 3.66 17.32
CA GLY A 107 -19.17 4.23 17.42
C GLY A 107 -19.80 3.90 18.78
N GLY A 108 -19.94 4.89 19.65
CA GLY A 108 -20.78 4.82 20.84
C GLY A 108 -22.24 5.14 20.47
N GLY A 109 -23.16 4.24 20.78
CA GLY A 109 -24.59 4.41 20.54
C GLY A 109 -25.20 5.55 21.38
N GLY A 110 -25.91 6.47 20.73
CA GLY A 110 -26.62 7.59 21.37
C GLY A 110 -27.79 8.07 20.48
N GLY A 111 -28.90 8.47 21.11
CA GLY A 111 -30.22 8.68 20.49
C GLY A 111 -30.36 9.87 19.52
N GLU A 112 -31.52 9.93 18.85
CA GLU A 112 -31.81 10.72 17.64
C GLU A 112 -31.55 12.24 17.70
N ALA A 113 -31.71 12.90 18.85
CA ALA A 113 -31.42 14.33 18.98
C ALA A 113 -29.91 14.63 19.13
N GLN A 114 -29.16 13.70 19.73
CA GLN A 114 -27.69 13.71 19.72
C GLN A 114 -27.14 13.28 18.36
N ALA A 115 -27.94 12.61 17.52
CA ALA A 115 -27.50 12.12 16.22
C ALA A 115 -27.15 13.24 15.23
N ALA A 116 -27.86 14.38 15.23
CA ALA A 116 -27.57 15.50 14.33
C ALA A 116 -26.28 16.25 14.70
N ALA A 117 -26.09 16.54 16.00
CA ALA A 117 -24.84 17.12 16.50
C ALA A 117 -23.66 16.14 16.33
N ALA A 118 -23.89 14.85 16.59
CA ALA A 118 -22.90 13.80 16.34
C ALA A 118 -22.60 13.61 14.85
N ALA A 119 -23.56 13.83 13.95
CA ALA A 119 -23.34 13.78 12.50
C ALA A 119 -22.46 14.95 12.04
N ALA A 120 -22.73 16.18 12.52
CA ALA A 120 -21.90 17.33 12.23
C ALA A 120 -20.46 17.16 12.77
N GLN A 121 -20.32 16.63 13.99
CA GLN A 121 -19.02 16.31 14.58
C GLN A 121 -18.28 15.22 13.80
N ARG A 122 -18.98 14.17 13.33
CA ARG A 122 -18.42 13.11 12.47
C ARG A 122 -17.96 13.67 11.12
N ALA A 123 -18.77 14.51 10.47
CA ALA A 123 -18.40 15.16 9.22
C ALA A 123 -17.16 16.06 9.37
N ALA A 124 -17.07 16.82 10.47
CA ALA A 124 -15.90 17.64 10.76
C ALA A 124 -14.64 16.79 11.03
N ALA A 125 -14.79 15.65 11.73
CA ALA A 125 -13.69 14.70 11.95
C ALA A 125 -13.23 14.05 10.64
N ALA A 126 -14.17 13.62 9.79
CA ALA A 126 -13.86 13.07 8.47
C ALA A 126 -13.14 14.09 7.57
N ALA A 127 -13.58 15.35 7.56
CA ALA A 127 -12.90 16.42 6.82
C ALA A 127 -11.48 16.70 7.34
N ARG A 128 -11.26 16.61 8.67
CA ARG A 128 -9.91 16.71 9.24
C ARG A 128 -9.05 15.53 8.81
N TYR A 129 -9.61 14.32 8.88
CA TYR A 129 -8.93 13.09 8.49
C TYR A 129 -8.50 13.13 7.02
N LEU A 130 -9.38 13.59 6.12
CA LEU A 130 -9.05 13.75 4.70
C LEU A 130 -7.89 14.72 4.46
N ARG A 131 -7.89 15.88 5.13
CA ARG A 131 -6.75 16.82 5.04
C ARG A 131 -5.46 16.18 5.55
N ARG A 132 -5.54 15.41 6.64
CA ARG A 132 -4.37 14.70 7.16
C ARG A 132 -3.89 13.60 6.21
N LEU A 133 -4.81 12.88 5.59
CA LEU A 133 -4.51 11.90 4.56
C LEU A 133 -3.80 12.55 3.37
N GLU A 134 -4.28 13.70 2.90
CA GLU A 134 -3.64 14.48 1.84
C GLU A 134 -2.21 14.90 2.23
N ASP A 135 -1.99 15.36 3.47
CA ASP A 135 -0.65 15.72 3.95
C ASP A 135 0.31 14.52 3.96
N VAL A 136 -0.18 13.36 4.45
CA VAL A 136 0.62 12.13 4.54
C VAL A 136 0.93 11.59 3.15
N VAL A 137 -0.08 11.47 2.28
CA VAL A 137 0.07 11.00 0.89
C VAL A 137 0.97 11.96 0.11
N GLY A 138 0.80 13.27 0.26
CA GLY A 138 1.64 14.27 -0.37
C GLY A 138 3.08 14.24 0.15
N GLY A 139 3.27 13.95 1.45
CA GLY A 139 4.58 13.70 2.04
C GLY A 139 5.28 12.47 1.47
N LEU A 140 4.53 11.38 1.34
CA LEU A 140 5.00 10.13 0.75
C LEU A 140 5.35 10.30 -0.74
N ALA A 141 4.50 10.96 -1.52
CA ALA A 141 4.77 11.23 -2.93
C ALA A 141 6.04 12.07 -3.13
N ARG A 142 6.24 13.11 -2.30
CA ARG A 142 7.48 13.91 -2.30
C ARG A 142 8.71 13.07 -2.00
N TYR A 143 8.63 12.19 -1.00
CA TYR A 143 9.71 11.25 -0.69
C TYR A 143 10.03 10.32 -1.86
N MET A 144 8.99 9.77 -2.48
CA MET A 144 9.15 8.87 -3.63
C MET A 144 9.83 9.56 -4.81
N LEU A 145 9.59 10.86 -4.98
CA LEU A 145 10.25 11.69 -5.98
C LEU A 145 11.71 12.00 -5.60
N GLU A 146 11.97 12.37 -4.34
CA GLU A 146 13.33 12.66 -3.84
C GLU A 146 14.25 11.42 -3.92
N GLU A 147 13.68 10.24 -3.68
CA GLU A 147 14.40 8.97 -3.64
C GLU A 147 14.13 8.10 -4.88
N GLU A 148 13.67 8.70 -5.98
CA GLU A 148 13.26 8.00 -7.21
C GLU A 148 14.34 7.01 -7.69
N GLN A 149 15.58 7.47 -7.75
CA GLN A 149 16.75 6.71 -8.21
C GLN A 149 17.14 5.56 -7.28
N LYS A 150 16.56 5.47 -6.08
CA LYS A 150 16.76 4.33 -5.16
C LYS A 150 15.54 3.41 -5.18
N LEU A 151 14.34 3.99 -5.23
CA LEU A 151 13.07 3.27 -5.13
C LEU A 151 12.63 2.60 -6.43
N PHE A 152 12.89 3.22 -7.59
CA PHE A 152 12.46 2.73 -8.91
C PHE A 152 13.65 2.22 -9.72
N THR A 153 14.41 1.32 -9.12
CA THR A 153 15.67 0.80 -9.68
C THR A 153 15.56 -0.56 -10.32
N LYS A 154 14.42 -1.25 -10.15
CA LYS A 154 14.23 -2.60 -10.69
C LYS A 154 14.26 -2.54 -12.21
N LYS A 155 15.20 -3.30 -12.80
CA LYS A 155 15.15 -3.62 -14.23
C LYS A 155 14.11 -4.71 -14.40
N TYR A 156 13.12 -4.46 -15.24
CA TYR A 156 12.13 -5.46 -15.61
C TYR A 156 12.84 -6.60 -16.34
N GLU A 157 12.68 -7.82 -15.83
CA GLU A 157 13.19 -9.04 -16.46
C GLU A 157 12.08 -9.66 -17.31
N ALA A 158 12.46 -10.32 -18.41
CA ALA A 158 11.49 -11.06 -19.19
C ALA A 158 10.89 -12.19 -18.32
N PRO A 159 9.57 -12.44 -18.41
CA PRO A 159 8.96 -13.51 -17.63
C PRO A 159 9.59 -14.85 -18.02
N GLU A 160 9.90 -15.67 -17.02
CA GLU A 160 10.28 -17.06 -17.25
C GLU A 160 9.18 -17.78 -18.06
N PRO A 161 9.51 -18.82 -18.85
CA PRO A 161 8.55 -19.53 -19.69
C PRO A 161 7.31 -20.02 -18.94
N GLU A 162 7.48 -20.31 -17.64
CA GLU A 162 6.41 -20.75 -16.72
C GLU A 162 5.32 -19.68 -16.49
N TYR A 163 5.62 -18.40 -16.73
CA TYR A 163 4.69 -17.26 -16.62
C TYR A 163 4.36 -16.64 -17.98
N SER A 164 4.82 -17.25 -19.07
CA SER A 164 4.56 -16.80 -20.43
C SER A 164 3.24 -17.38 -20.90
N THR A 165 2.12 -16.77 -20.50
CA THR A 165 0.85 -17.03 -21.18
C THR A 165 1.01 -16.61 -22.64
N GLU A 166 0.89 -17.55 -23.58
CA GLU A 166 0.92 -17.27 -25.02
C GLU A 166 0.00 -16.08 -25.30
N ILE A 167 0.56 -14.95 -25.73
CA ILE A 167 -0.25 -13.82 -26.18
C ILE A 167 -0.92 -14.31 -27.47
N PRO A 168 -2.26 -14.47 -27.51
CA PRO A 168 -2.92 -14.84 -28.76
C PRO A 168 -2.69 -13.68 -29.73
N THR A 169 -1.98 -13.96 -30.81
CA THR A 169 -1.75 -13.04 -31.94
C THR A 169 -3.03 -12.68 -32.65
#